data_AF-A0A401MB04-F1
#
_entry.id   AF-A0A401MB04-F1
#
_cell.length_a   1.000
_cell.length_b   1.000
_cell.length_c   1.000
_cell.angle_alpha   90.00
_cell.angle_beta   90.00
_cell.angle_gamma   90.00
#
_symmetry.space_group_name_H-M   'P 1'
#
loop_
_entity.id
_entity.type
_entity.pdbx_description
1 polymer ?
#
loop_
_entity_poly.entity_id
_entity_poly.type
_entity_poly.pdbx_seq_one_letter_code
_entity_poly.pdbx_strand_id
1 'polypeptide(L)'
;MAVRPDVRRTGLAGRVMGELERIVERAYDLGALSASDEGARLYAARGWQLWSGRVCALGPDGIVHLPEEEDSTYVRPALAGPLDPAYELVFDWRDGDVL
;
A
#
# COMPACT_ATOMS: atom_id res chain seq x y z
N MET A 1 0.23 -7.66 6.73
CA MET A 1 0.96 -7.59 8.03
C MET A 1 0.16 -8.31 9.11
N ALA A 2 0.81 -8.90 10.12
CA ALA A 2 0.11 -9.56 11.23
C ALA A 2 0.84 -9.39 12.59
N VAL A 3 0.07 -9.47 13.68
CA VAL A 3 0.57 -9.58 15.06
C VAL A 3 -0.16 -10.72 15.76
N ARG A 4 0.61 -11.59 16.43
CA ARG A 4 0.07 -12.75 17.17
C ARG A 4 -0.99 -12.28 18.19
N PRO A 5 -2.17 -12.93 18.28
CA PRO A 5 -3.33 -12.39 19.00
C PRO A 5 -3.09 -11.98 20.46
N ASP A 6 -2.33 -12.77 21.21
CA ASP A 6 -1.99 -12.59 22.64
C ASP A 6 -1.10 -11.38 22.92
N VAL A 7 -0.44 -10.83 21.90
CA VAL A 7 0.44 -9.64 22.03
C VAL A 7 -0.06 -8.47 21.19
N ARG A 8 -1.32 -8.48 20.74
CA ARG A 8 -1.93 -7.31 20.07
C ARG A 8 -2.07 -6.14 21.03
N ARG A 9 -2.19 -4.93 20.48
CA ARG A 9 -2.31 -3.65 21.23
C ARG A 9 -1.10 -3.29 22.13
N THR A 10 0.04 -3.96 21.94
CA THR A 10 1.32 -3.65 22.62
C THR A 10 2.23 -2.74 21.79
N GLY A 11 1.76 -2.24 20.65
CA GLY A 11 2.50 -1.34 19.77
C GLY A 11 3.41 -2.04 18.74
N LEU A 12 3.45 -3.37 18.70
CA LEU A 12 4.33 -4.13 17.79
C LEU A 12 4.13 -3.79 16.30
N ALA A 13 2.88 -3.70 15.83
CA ALA A 13 2.60 -3.32 14.44
C ALA A 13 3.18 -1.94 14.09
N GLY A 14 3.06 -0.98 15.01
CA GLY A 14 3.63 0.36 14.83
C GLY A 14 5.16 0.36 14.77
N ARG A 15 5.83 -0.52 15.53
CA ARG A 15 7.30 -0.68 15.46
C ARG A 15 7.74 -1.25 14.11
N VAL A 16 7.05 -2.28 13.63
CA VAL A 16 7.32 -2.87 12.30
C VAL A 16 7.10 -1.82 11.21
N MET A 17 5.98 -1.10 11.25
CA MET A 17 5.70 -0.06 10.26
C MET A 17 6.71 1.08 10.30
N GLY A 18 7.22 1.47 11.47
CA GLY A 18 8.25 2.50 11.59
C GLY A 18 9.55 2.14 10.86
N GLU A 19 10.00 0.89 10.98
CA GLU A 19 11.18 0.43 10.25
C GLU A 19 10.91 0.25 8.75
N LEU A 20 9.71 -0.25 8.39
CA LEU A 20 9.30 -0.35 6.99
C LEU A 20 9.25 1.02 6.31
N GLU A 21 8.66 2.02 6.95
CA GLU A 21 8.58 3.39 6.45
C GLU A 21 9.98 3.99 6.26
N ARG A 22 10.91 3.73 7.18
CA ARG A 22 12.32 4.14 7.04
C ARG A 22 13.02 3.51 5.84
N ILE A 23 12.64 2.29 5.44
CA ILE A 23 13.16 1.63 4.25
C ILE A 23 12.56 2.28 3.01
N VAL A 24 11.23 2.43 2.97
CA VAL A 24 10.51 3.10 1.87
C VAL A 24 11.11 4.48 1.58
N GLU A 25 11.31 5.29 2.61
CA GLU A 25 11.85 6.66 2.49
C GLU A 25 13.28 6.73 1.90
N ARG A 26 14.05 5.65 1.94
CA ARG A 26 15.46 5.65 1.53
C ARG A 26 15.77 4.84 0.28
N ALA A 27 14.91 3.89 -0.06
CA ALA A 27 15.21 2.87 -1.06
C ALA A 27 14.15 2.77 -2.15
N TYR A 28 13.02 3.46 -2.02
CA TYR A 28 11.90 3.34 -2.95
C TYR A 28 11.31 4.70 -3.30
N ASP A 29 10.74 4.78 -4.50
CA ASP A 29 10.01 5.95 -4.98
C ASP A 29 8.72 6.19 -4.20
N LEU A 30 8.07 5.10 -3.80
CA LEU A 30 6.89 5.07 -2.95
C LEU A 30 6.79 3.73 -2.21
N GLY A 31 5.97 3.69 -1.16
CA GLY A 31 5.45 2.45 -0.59
C GLY A 31 3.99 2.25 -1.03
N ALA A 32 3.58 1.00 -1.24
CA ALA A 32 2.20 0.63 -1.51
C ALA A 32 1.81 -0.62 -0.70
N LEU A 33 0.54 -0.71 -0.30
CA LEU A 33 -0.04 -1.87 0.36
C LEU A 33 -1.55 -1.94 0.13
N SER A 34 -2.12 -3.14 0.16
CA SER A 34 -3.57 -3.35 0.31
C SER A 34 -3.92 -3.53 1.79
N ALA A 35 -4.93 -2.80 2.26
CA ALA A 35 -5.36 -2.78 3.64
C ALA A 35 -6.72 -3.47 3.80
N SER A 36 -6.84 -4.30 4.82
CA SER A 36 -8.16 -4.70 5.32
C SER A 36 -8.85 -3.55 6.07
N ASP A 37 -10.18 -3.59 6.17
CA ASP A 37 -10.98 -2.60 6.91
C ASP A 37 -10.48 -2.40 8.35
N GLU A 38 -10.15 -3.49 9.04
CA GLU A 38 -9.63 -3.44 10.41
C GLU A 38 -8.24 -2.80 10.50
N GLY A 39 -7.43 -2.96 9.45
CA GLY A 39 -6.06 -2.47 9.36
C GLY A 39 -5.95 -1.02 8.86
N ALA A 40 -6.93 -0.53 8.10
CA ALA A 40 -6.90 0.77 7.43
C ALA A 40 -6.55 1.93 8.39
N ARG A 41 -7.14 1.94 9.59
CA ARG A 41 -6.89 2.98 10.60
C ARG A 41 -5.43 3.06 11.05
N LEU A 42 -4.73 1.92 11.10
CA LEU A 42 -3.31 1.91 11.47
C LEU A 42 -2.47 2.62 10.40
N TYR A 43 -2.73 2.38 9.12
CA TYR A 43 -1.96 2.97 8.02
C TYR A 43 -2.28 4.47 7.88
N ALA A 44 -3.56 4.85 7.89
CA ALA A 44 -3.98 6.25 7.82
C ALA A 44 -3.37 7.11 8.95
N ALA A 45 -3.34 6.60 10.18
CA ALA A 45 -2.75 7.29 11.32
C ALA A 45 -1.23 7.51 11.20
N ARG A 46 -0.57 6.83 10.26
CA ARG A 46 0.88 6.92 10.00
C ARG A 46 1.21 7.69 8.73
N GLY A 47 0.22 8.35 8.13
CA GLY A 47 0.39 9.18 6.94
C GLY A 47 0.41 8.40 5.63
N TRP A 48 0.00 7.13 5.64
CA TRP A 48 -0.37 6.44 4.39
C TRP A 48 -1.69 7.02 3.88
N GLN A 49 -1.79 7.14 2.56
CA GLN A 49 -2.92 7.77 1.88
C GLN A 49 -3.63 6.74 1.04
N LEU A 50 -4.96 6.65 1.14
CA LEU A 50 -5.74 5.86 0.19
C LEU A 50 -5.52 6.42 -1.22
N TRP A 51 -5.19 5.57 -2.17
CA TRP A 51 -5.02 5.97 -3.56
C TRP A 51 -6.39 6.30 -4.16
N SER A 52 -6.59 7.57 -4.55
CA SER A 52 -7.85 8.03 -5.12
C SER A 52 -7.93 7.91 -6.65
N GLY A 53 -6.85 7.46 -7.29
CA GLY A 53 -6.77 7.22 -8.72
C GLY A 53 -7.11 5.78 -9.08
N ARG A 54 -7.00 5.44 -10.36
CA ARG A 54 -7.23 4.05 -10.80
C ARG A 54 -6.11 3.13 -10.35
N VAL A 55 -6.49 1.92 -9.94
CA VAL A 55 -5.56 0.81 -9.66
C VAL A 55 -5.64 -0.18 -10.80
N CYS A 56 -4.49 -0.53 -11.37
CA CYS A 56 -4.39 -1.44 -12.49
C CYS A 56 -3.27 -2.46 -12.26
N ALA A 57 -3.27 -3.53 -13.04
CA ALA A 57 -2.15 -4.46 -13.16
C ALA A 57 -1.73 -4.63 -14.61
N LEU A 58 -0.44 -4.82 -14.86
CA LEU A 58 0.07 -5.22 -16.16
C LEU A 58 -0.15 -6.74 -16.32
N GLY A 59 -1.12 -7.13 -17.15
CA GLY A 59 -1.36 -8.54 -17.52
C GLY A 59 -0.70 -8.93 -18.85
N PRO A 60 -0.79 -10.21 -19.25
CA PRO A 60 -0.27 -10.70 -20.53
C PRO A 60 -0.83 -9.95 -21.76
N ASP A 61 -2.08 -9.49 -21.65
CA ASP A 61 -2.81 -8.79 -22.72
C ASP A 61 -2.76 -7.25 -22.58
N GLY A 62 -1.97 -6.73 -21.63
CA GLY A 62 -1.83 -5.29 -21.36
C GLY A 62 -2.38 -4.89 -19.98
N ILE A 63 -2.66 -3.59 -19.82
CA ILE A 63 -3.12 -3.02 -18.55
C ILE A 63 -4.58 -3.42 -18.28
N VAL A 64 -4.83 -4.00 -17.11
CA VAL A 64 -6.14 -4.43 -16.63
C VAL A 64 -6.51 -3.61 -15.40
N HIS A 65 -7.72 -3.04 -15.42
CA HIS A 65 -8.26 -2.24 -14.31
C HIS A 65 -8.73 -3.15 -13.17
N LEU A 66 -8.43 -2.78 -11.92
CA LEU A 66 -8.73 -3.51 -10.69
C LEU A 66 -9.60 -2.65 -9.74
N PRO A 67 -10.89 -2.47 -10.04
CA PRO A 67 -11.76 -1.59 -9.24
C PRO A 67 -11.94 -2.07 -7.79
N GLU A 68 -11.83 -3.38 -7.53
CA GLU A 68 -11.96 -3.96 -6.19
C GLU A 68 -10.84 -3.52 -5.22
N GLU A 69 -9.71 -3.05 -5.76
CA GLU A 69 -8.53 -2.64 -4.99
C GLU A 69 -8.48 -1.13 -4.71
N GLU A 70 -9.38 -0.33 -5.29
CA GLU A 70 -9.35 1.14 -5.17
C GLU A 70 -9.71 1.61 -3.76
N ASP A 71 -10.51 0.84 -3.01
CA ASP A 71 -10.90 1.16 -1.63
C ASP A 71 -9.93 0.59 -0.56
N SER A 72 -8.96 -0.23 -0.98
CA SER A 72 -8.02 -0.93 -0.10
C SER A 72 -6.56 -0.50 -0.31
N THR A 73 -6.22 0.13 -1.44
CA THR A 73 -4.84 0.46 -1.79
C THR A 73 -4.36 1.75 -1.14
N TYR A 74 -3.39 1.64 -0.24
CA TYR A 74 -2.73 2.78 0.39
C TYR A 74 -1.32 2.98 -0.14
N VAL A 75 -0.97 4.24 -0.41
CA VAL A 75 0.35 4.66 -0.85
C VAL A 75 1.03 5.57 0.17
N ARG A 76 2.35 5.56 0.17
CA ARG A 76 3.20 6.53 0.87
C ARG A 76 4.23 7.08 -0.10
N PRO A 77 4.10 8.35 -0.54
CA PRO A 77 5.12 9.01 -1.34
C PRO A 77 6.50 9.00 -0.66
N ALA A 78 7.56 8.78 -1.43
CA ALA A 78 8.95 8.80 -0.95
C ALA A 78 9.86 9.52 -1.96
N LEU A 79 10.83 8.83 -2.58
CA LEU A 79 11.83 9.47 -3.45
C LEU A 79 11.23 10.12 -4.70
N ALA A 80 10.08 9.63 -5.20
CA ALA A 80 9.39 10.25 -6.33
C ALA A 80 8.68 11.57 -5.97
N GLY A 81 8.56 11.90 -4.68
CA GLY A 81 7.78 13.04 -4.23
C GLY A 81 6.26 12.84 -4.40
N PRO A 82 5.46 13.91 -4.35
CA PRO A 82 4.00 13.83 -4.44
C PRO A 82 3.52 13.08 -5.69
N LEU A 83 2.56 12.18 -5.50
CA LEU A 83 1.97 11.38 -6.57
C LEU A 83 0.69 12.05 -7.09
N ASP A 84 0.50 12.06 -8.40
CA ASP A 84 -0.68 12.63 -9.04
C ASP A 84 -1.71 11.52 -9.35
N PRO A 85 -2.89 11.51 -8.68
CA PRO A 85 -3.93 10.51 -8.88
C PRO A 85 -4.66 10.62 -10.22
N ALA A 86 -4.34 11.62 -11.05
CA ALA A 86 -4.80 11.67 -12.44
C ALA A 86 -4.20 10.55 -13.30
N TYR A 87 -3.08 9.96 -12.87
CA TYR A 87 -2.44 8.82 -13.52
C TYR A 87 -2.84 7.51 -12.85
N GLU A 88 -2.76 6.41 -13.60
CA GLU A 88 -3.06 5.07 -13.09
C GLU A 88 -1.89 4.54 -12.25
N LEU A 89 -2.18 3.86 -11.13
CA LEU A 89 -1.21 3.08 -10.38
C LEU A 89 -1.21 1.66 -10.94
N VAL A 90 -0.20 1.34 -11.76
CA VAL A 90 -0.10 0.05 -12.45
C VAL A 90 0.90 -0.86 -11.73
N PHE A 91 0.41 -1.94 -11.12
CA PHE A 91 1.23 -2.98 -10.51
C PHE A 91 1.78 -3.94 -11.58
N ASP A 92 2.96 -4.50 -11.33
CA ASP A 92 3.52 -5.54 -12.17
C ASP A 92 2.76 -6.87 -11.99
N TRP A 93 2.92 -7.76 -12.97
CA TRP A 93 2.27 -9.06 -12.93
C TRP A 93 2.92 -9.97 -11.89
N ARG A 94 2.09 -10.68 -11.12
CA ARG A 94 2.50 -11.83 -10.30
C ARG A 94 1.44 -12.92 -10.32
N ASP A 95 1.85 -14.18 -10.19
CA ASP A 95 0.92 -15.29 -9.98
C ASP A 95 0.17 -15.09 -8.65
N GLY A 96 -1.16 -15.25 -8.69
CA GLY A 96 -2.03 -15.10 -7.53
C GLY A 96 -2.58 -13.68 -7.35
N ASP A 97 -2.84 -13.30 -6.11
CA ASP A 97 -3.32 -11.95 -5.80
C ASP A 97 -2.26 -10.91 -6.19
N VAL A 98 -2.67 -9.93 -7.00
CA VAL A 98 -1.78 -8.88 -7.48
C VAL A 98 -1.63 -7.78 -6.43
N LEU A 99 -2.53 -7.71 -5.43
CA LEU A 99 -2.41 -6.82 -4.26
C LEU A 99 -2.52 -7.53 -2.90
#